data_AF-A0A7Y6K195-F1
#
_entry.id   AF-A0A7Y6K195-F1
#
_cell.length_a   1.000
_cell.length_b   1.000
_cell.length_c   1.000
_cell.angle_alpha   90.00
_cell.angle_beta   90.00
_cell.angle_gamma   90.00
#
_symmetry.space_group_name_H-M   'P 1'
#
loop_
_entity.id
_entity.type
_entity.pdbx_description
1 polymer ?
#
loop_
_entity_poly.entity_id
_entity_poly.type
_entity_poly.pdbx_seq_one_letter_code
_entity_poly.pdbx_strand_id
1 'polypeptide(L)'
;MAEFDFNTCRAERHAHRGFINNWRPHATTEDLIVHIKEVLFEYREHLPLTCRQVFYRLVAAHRYPKTNNAYNKLCAHLANARRARVIPFDAIRDDGVDRTGAQCYAGTGHFIKACRHTASEAFRLDRQDGQAQRLYVWCETGGMVPQLARVCDPFGIDVVSSGGFDSVSVKHSLAREFSESDVPVRVLHLGDHDPSGVHLYLALQEDITAFCETFGGEVTFERVAVLPSHVDMFGLDTAPPKSTDRRRFEGETVQAEALPPDTLAEILGQAVKSHLDVSIYDQIMAEEATQRMRLIEIFDSLGSKA
;
A
#
# COMPACT_ATOMS: atom_id res chain seq x y z
N MET A 1 -4.72 7.99 -28.90
CA MET A 1 -4.35 6.60 -28.52
C MET A 1 -4.95 6.34 -27.15
N ALA A 2 -5.59 5.19 -26.97
CA ALA A 2 -6.49 4.92 -25.84
C ALA A 2 -5.73 4.80 -24.50
N GLU A 3 -6.36 5.34 -23.46
CA GLU A 3 -5.90 5.28 -22.06
C GLU A 3 -6.05 3.86 -21.49
N PHE A 4 -5.32 3.57 -20.40
CA PHE A 4 -5.18 2.23 -19.86
C PHE A 4 -6.12 2.02 -18.69
N ASP A 5 -7.25 1.39 -18.98
CA ASP A 5 -8.17 0.98 -17.95
C ASP A 5 -7.73 -0.35 -17.34
N PHE A 6 -7.02 -0.27 -16.21
CA PHE A 6 -6.58 -1.44 -15.45
C PHE A 6 -7.69 -2.08 -14.60
N ASN A 7 -8.92 -1.54 -14.59
CA ASN A 7 -10.03 -2.07 -13.79
C ASN A 7 -10.80 -3.21 -14.47
N THR A 8 -10.37 -3.66 -15.64
CA THR A 8 -11.02 -4.75 -16.39
C THR A 8 -10.12 -5.96 -16.58
N CYS A 9 -9.68 -6.59 -15.48
CA CYS A 9 -9.23 -7.98 -15.55
C CYS A 9 -10.45 -8.90 -15.71
N ARG A 10 -10.99 -8.95 -16.94
CA ARG A 10 -12.09 -9.84 -17.30
C ARG A 10 -11.61 -11.29 -17.15
N ALA A 11 -12.28 -12.06 -16.29
CA ALA A 11 -12.05 -13.50 -16.17
C ALA A 11 -12.24 -14.16 -17.56
N GLU A 12 -11.15 -14.64 -18.15
CA GLU A 12 -11.20 -15.39 -19.40
C GLU A 12 -11.99 -16.68 -19.18
N ARG A 13 -12.90 -16.99 -20.11
CA ARG A 13 -13.80 -18.16 -20.10
C ARG A 13 -13.08 -19.53 -20.13
N HIS A 14 -11.74 -19.55 -20.16
CA HIS A 14 -10.89 -20.74 -20.21
C HIS A 14 -9.71 -20.71 -19.21
N ALA A 15 -9.85 -20.04 -18.06
CA ALA A 15 -8.80 -20.09 -17.04
C ALA A 15 -8.56 -21.52 -16.52
N HIS A 16 -7.29 -21.95 -16.49
CA HIS A 16 -6.89 -23.21 -15.86
C HIS A 16 -7.35 -23.24 -14.40
N ARG A 17 -7.82 -24.40 -13.92
CA ARG A 17 -8.22 -24.62 -12.53
C ARG A 17 -7.13 -25.39 -11.79
N GLY A 18 -6.92 -25.08 -10.50
CA GLY A 18 -5.86 -25.70 -9.69
C GLY A 18 -4.43 -25.44 -10.18
N PHE A 19 -3.50 -26.30 -9.75
CA PHE A 19 -2.10 -26.31 -10.20
C PHE A 19 -1.98 -26.88 -11.62
N ILE A 20 -0.97 -26.41 -12.37
CA ILE A 20 -0.62 -26.88 -13.70
C ILE A 20 0.68 -27.68 -13.59
N ASN A 21 0.62 -29.01 -13.74
CA ASN A 21 1.80 -29.88 -13.59
C ASN A 21 2.72 -29.87 -14.81
N ASN A 22 2.16 -29.68 -16.02
CA ASN A 22 2.88 -29.73 -17.29
C ASN A 22 2.70 -28.42 -18.07
N TRP A 23 3.13 -27.31 -17.50
CA TRP A 23 3.05 -26.02 -18.19
C TRP A 23 4.15 -25.94 -19.26
N ARG A 24 3.74 -25.72 -20.51
CA ARG A 24 4.65 -25.56 -21.66
C ARG A 24 4.32 -24.25 -22.39
N PRO A 25 4.78 -23.10 -21.88
CA PRO A 25 4.60 -21.82 -22.55
C PRO A 25 5.32 -21.79 -23.91
N HIS A 26 4.87 -20.91 -24.81
CA HIS A 26 5.62 -20.62 -26.04
C HIS A 26 6.92 -19.89 -25.69
N ALA A 27 7.94 -19.97 -26.56
CA ALA A 27 9.26 -19.35 -26.34
C ALA A 27 9.16 -17.86 -25.94
N THR A 28 8.28 -17.09 -26.60
CA THR A 28 8.05 -15.68 -26.26
C THR A 28 7.51 -15.46 -24.85
N THR A 29 6.75 -16.43 -24.32
CA THR A 29 6.24 -16.41 -22.95
C THR A 29 7.32 -16.89 -21.97
N GLU A 30 8.20 -17.81 -22.36
CA GLU A 30 9.37 -18.19 -21.55
C GLU A 30 10.29 -16.99 -21.33
N ASP A 31 10.63 -16.25 -22.39
CA ASP A 31 11.45 -15.03 -22.32
C ASP A 31 10.80 -13.98 -21.40
N LEU A 32 9.49 -13.77 -21.53
CA LEU A 32 8.76 -12.86 -20.65
C LEU A 32 8.84 -13.29 -19.17
N ILE A 33 8.78 -14.60 -18.89
CA ILE A 33 8.88 -15.12 -17.52
C ILE A 33 10.29 -14.92 -16.94
N VAL A 34 11.34 -14.95 -17.77
CA VAL A 34 12.70 -14.60 -17.35
C VAL A 34 12.73 -13.14 -16.88
N HIS A 35 12.24 -12.20 -17.69
CA HIS A 35 12.19 -10.78 -17.29
C HIS A 35 11.32 -10.55 -16.04
N ILE A 36 10.19 -11.26 -15.90
CA ILE A 36 9.37 -11.18 -14.69
C ILE A 36 10.17 -11.64 -13.46
N LYS A 37 10.94 -12.72 -13.56
CA LYS A 37 11.77 -13.20 -12.44
C LYS A 37 12.89 -12.22 -12.09
N GLU A 38 13.47 -11.56 -13.07
CA GLU A 38 14.46 -10.49 -12.86
C GLU A 38 13.84 -9.34 -12.06
N VAL A 39 12.67 -8.85 -12.47
CA VAL A 39 11.92 -7.81 -11.74
C VAL A 39 11.59 -8.27 -10.30
N LEU A 40 11.10 -9.50 -10.12
CA LEU A 40 10.79 -10.01 -8.77
C LEU A 40 12.03 -10.19 -7.89
N PHE A 41 13.18 -10.52 -8.48
CA PHE A 41 14.44 -10.65 -7.77
C PHE A 41 15.02 -9.29 -7.38
N GLU A 42 14.94 -8.31 -8.28
CA GLU A 42 15.31 -6.91 -8.04
C GLU A 42 14.52 -6.35 -6.85
N TYR A 43 13.21 -6.56 -6.83
CA TYR A 43 12.30 -6.06 -5.79
C TYR A 43 11.96 -7.07 -4.69
N ARG A 44 12.83 -8.04 -4.43
CA ARG A 44 12.56 -9.12 -3.46
C ARG A 44 12.26 -8.63 -2.04
N GLU A 45 12.86 -7.51 -1.64
CA GLU A 45 12.62 -6.87 -0.32
C GLU A 45 11.27 -6.14 -0.26
N HIS A 46 10.62 -5.93 -1.40
CA HIS A 46 9.34 -5.23 -1.53
C HIS A 46 8.18 -6.15 -1.96
N LEU A 47 8.37 -7.48 -1.94
CA LEU A 47 7.30 -8.43 -2.24
C LEU A 47 6.20 -8.42 -1.15
N PRO A 48 4.95 -8.80 -1.48
CA PRO A 48 4.44 -9.05 -2.83
C PRO A 48 4.34 -7.76 -3.67
N LEU A 49 4.50 -7.88 -4.99
CA LEU A 49 4.16 -6.82 -5.95
C LEU A 49 2.71 -6.99 -6.48
N THR A 50 2.10 -5.90 -6.94
CA THR A 50 0.87 -5.96 -7.75
C THR A 50 1.19 -6.35 -9.19
N CYS A 51 0.21 -6.87 -9.92
CA CYS A 51 0.39 -7.14 -11.36
C CYS A 51 0.73 -5.86 -12.16
N ARG A 52 0.25 -4.69 -11.72
CA ARG A 52 0.51 -3.39 -12.34
C ARG A 52 1.94 -2.92 -12.10
N GLN A 53 2.48 -3.10 -10.90
CA GLN A 53 3.88 -2.82 -10.60
C GLN A 53 4.82 -3.64 -11.49
N VAL A 54 4.58 -4.95 -11.62
CA VAL A 54 5.36 -5.78 -12.55
C VAL A 54 5.24 -5.29 -13.98
N PHE A 55 4.05 -4.89 -14.43
CA PHE A 55 3.84 -4.34 -15.77
C PHE A 55 4.69 -3.09 -16.02
N TYR A 56 4.63 -2.09 -15.14
CA TYR A 56 5.38 -0.86 -15.33
C TYR A 56 6.89 -1.06 -15.27
N ARG A 57 7.37 -1.96 -14.39
CA ARG A 57 8.79 -2.32 -14.37
C ARG A 57 9.25 -2.99 -15.67
N LEU A 58 8.42 -3.85 -16.26
CA LEU A 58 8.71 -4.46 -17.57
C LEU A 58 8.70 -3.43 -18.71
N VAL A 59 7.80 -2.44 -18.68
CA VAL A 59 7.77 -1.35 -19.67
C VAL A 59 9.07 -0.55 -19.61
N ALA A 60 9.46 -0.13 -18.41
CA ALA A 60 10.65 0.68 -18.18
C ALA A 60 11.96 -0.06 -18.48
N ALA A 61 12.14 -1.28 -17.96
CA ALA A 61 13.42 -2.00 -18.01
C ALA A 61 13.57 -2.93 -19.23
N HIS A 62 12.47 -3.43 -19.80
CA HIS A 62 12.50 -4.51 -20.80
C HIS A 62 11.77 -4.15 -22.11
N ARG A 63 11.46 -2.88 -22.35
CA ARG A 63 10.72 -2.38 -23.53
C ARG A 63 9.41 -3.12 -23.76
N TYR A 64 8.75 -3.53 -22.68
CA TYR A 64 7.47 -4.23 -22.77
C TYR A 64 6.41 -3.28 -23.33
N PRO A 65 5.51 -3.73 -24.23
CA PRO A 65 4.52 -2.83 -24.81
C PRO A 65 3.60 -2.27 -23.73
N LYS A 66 3.62 -0.95 -23.53
CA LYS A 66 2.54 -0.23 -22.84
C LYS A 66 1.31 -0.36 -23.76
N THR A 67 0.52 -1.47 -23.64
CA THR A 67 -0.83 -1.74 -24.25
C THR A 67 -1.75 -2.50 -23.28
N ASN A 68 -3.07 -2.18 -23.23
CA ASN A 68 -4.03 -2.89 -22.35
C ASN A 68 -4.02 -4.40 -22.62
N ASN A 69 -3.85 -4.76 -23.90
CA ASN A 69 -3.71 -6.14 -24.33
C ASN A 69 -2.47 -6.81 -23.73
N ALA A 70 -1.32 -6.10 -23.69
CA ALA A 70 -0.11 -6.61 -23.05
C ALA A 70 -0.29 -6.76 -21.54
N TYR A 71 -0.92 -5.80 -20.86
CA TYR A 71 -1.24 -5.91 -19.44
C TYR A 71 -2.13 -7.13 -19.14
N ASN A 72 -3.22 -7.31 -19.89
CA ASN A 72 -4.13 -8.45 -19.70
C ASN A 72 -3.43 -9.79 -19.94
N LYS A 73 -2.56 -9.87 -20.97
CA LYS A 73 -1.72 -11.04 -21.23
C LYS A 73 -0.74 -11.31 -20.09
N LEU A 74 -0.11 -10.26 -19.56
CA LEU A 74 0.79 -10.37 -18.41
C LEU A 74 0.05 -10.96 -17.20
N CYS A 75 -1.13 -10.45 -16.85
CA CYS A 75 -1.94 -10.98 -15.75
C CYS A 75 -2.25 -12.48 -15.94
N ALA A 76 -2.64 -12.89 -17.15
CA ALA A 76 -2.87 -14.30 -17.47
C ALA A 76 -1.60 -15.16 -17.35
N HIS A 77 -0.46 -14.64 -17.80
CA HIS A 77 0.84 -15.31 -17.68
C HIS A 77 1.31 -15.44 -16.23
N LEU A 78 1.18 -14.38 -15.42
CA LEU A 78 1.47 -14.41 -13.98
C LEU A 78 0.58 -15.44 -13.25
N ALA A 79 -0.72 -15.48 -13.56
CA ALA A 79 -1.63 -16.47 -12.99
C ALA A 79 -1.21 -17.91 -13.35
N ASN A 80 -0.88 -18.17 -14.63
CA ASN A 80 -0.44 -19.49 -15.07
C ASN A 80 0.94 -19.88 -14.50
N ALA A 81 1.88 -18.95 -14.41
CA ALA A 81 3.20 -19.18 -13.82
C ALA A 81 3.10 -19.53 -12.33
N ARG A 82 2.22 -18.86 -11.57
CA ARG A 82 1.91 -19.22 -10.18
C ARG A 82 1.29 -20.61 -10.06
N ARG A 83 0.29 -20.91 -10.90
CA ARG A 83 -0.33 -22.26 -10.96
C ARG A 83 0.67 -23.33 -11.38
N ALA A 84 1.67 -23.01 -12.19
CA ALA A 84 2.74 -23.90 -12.59
C ALA A 84 3.89 -23.99 -11.57
N ARG A 85 3.80 -23.27 -10.44
CA ARG A 85 4.84 -23.18 -9.39
C ARG A 85 6.17 -22.64 -9.89
N VAL A 86 6.16 -21.91 -11.01
CA VAL A 86 7.35 -21.23 -11.57
C VAL A 86 7.59 -19.90 -10.86
N ILE A 87 6.51 -19.27 -10.38
CA ILE A 87 6.52 -18.09 -9.52
C ILE A 87 5.75 -18.44 -8.24
N PRO A 88 6.28 -18.13 -7.05
CA PRO A 88 5.55 -18.33 -5.80
C PRO A 88 4.24 -17.52 -5.74
N PHE A 89 3.18 -18.07 -5.12
CA PHE A 89 1.89 -17.37 -5.02
C PHE A 89 1.96 -16.09 -4.17
N ASP A 90 2.86 -16.05 -3.19
CA ASP A 90 3.12 -14.93 -2.28
C ASP A 90 4.05 -13.86 -2.88
N ALA A 91 4.63 -14.08 -4.07
CA ALA A 91 5.42 -13.07 -4.75
C ALA A 91 4.55 -11.99 -5.44
N ILE A 92 3.29 -12.29 -5.74
CA ILE A 92 2.36 -11.38 -6.41
C ILE A 92 1.04 -11.37 -5.66
N ARG A 93 0.54 -10.18 -5.32
CA ARG A 93 -0.76 -10.00 -4.69
C ARG A 93 -1.85 -9.77 -5.73
N ASP A 94 -2.95 -10.51 -5.60
CA ASP A 94 -4.22 -10.28 -6.27
C ASP A 94 -5.21 -9.82 -5.19
N ASP A 95 -5.60 -8.54 -5.16
CA ASP A 95 -6.44 -7.99 -4.09
C ASP A 95 -7.84 -8.65 -4.08
N GLY A 96 -8.37 -9.00 -2.90
CA GLY A 96 -9.79 -9.36 -2.77
C GLY A 96 -10.22 -10.50 -1.84
N VAL A 97 -9.44 -10.89 -0.82
CA VAL A 97 -9.95 -11.87 0.17
C VAL A 97 -9.52 -11.52 1.59
N ASP A 98 -10.48 -11.10 2.42
CA ASP A 98 -10.37 -11.07 3.87
C ASP A 98 -10.93 -12.37 4.46
N ARG A 99 -10.13 -13.10 5.24
CA ARG A 99 -10.59 -14.27 5.99
C ARG A 99 -10.65 -13.89 7.47
N THR A 100 -11.85 -13.85 8.04
CA THR A 100 -12.04 -13.75 9.49
C THR A 100 -12.18 -15.16 10.06
N GLY A 101 -11.16 -15.61 10.80
CA GLY A 101 -11.24 -16.83 11.60
C GLY A 101 -11.80 -16.52 13.00
N ALA A 102 -12.64 -17.40 13.55
CA ALA A 102 -13.04 -17.29 14.95
C ALA A 102 -11.86 -17.66 15.86
N GLN A 103 -11.42 -16.75 16.72
CA GLN A 103 -10.42 -17.06 17.75
C GLN A 103 -11.05 -17.92 18.84
N CYS A 104 -10.46 -19.09 19.12
CA CYS A 104 -10.88 -19.99 20.18
C CYS A 104 -9.66 -20.53 20.93
N TYR A 105 -9.82 -20.80 22.23
CA TYR A 105 -8.75 -21.30 23.09
C TYR A 105 -9.15 -22.59 23.80
N ALA A 106 -8.25 -23.57 23.84
CA ALA A 106 -8.49 -24.87 24.49
C ALA A 106 -8.59 -24.81 26.04
N GLY A 107 -8.28 -23.66 26.64
CA GLY A 107 -8.31 -23.44 28.09
C GLY A 107 -7.37 -22.31 28.50
N THR A 108 -7.32 -22.03 29.81
CA THR A 108 -6.60 -20.88 30.38
C THR A 108 -5.11 -20.87 30.03
N GLY A 109 -4.42 -22.00 30.09
CA GLY A 109 -3.00 -22.08 29.72
C GLY A 109 -2.73 -21.79 28.23
N HIS A 110 -3.65 -22.17 27.33
CA HIS A 110 -3.54 -21.82 25.91
C HIS A 110 -3.77 -20.33 25.68
N PHE A 111 -4.72 -19.73 26.39
CA PHE A 111 -4.96 -18.28 26.35
C PHE A 111 -3.75 -17.48 26.86
N ILE A 112 -3.15 -17.87 27.99
CA ILE A 112 -1.95 -17.21 28.54
C ILE A 112 -0.79 -17.29 27.55
N LYS A 113 -0.57 -18.44 26.91
CA LYS A 113 0.46 -18.59 25.86
C LYS A 113 0.19 -17.69 24.66
N ALA A 114 -1.06 -17.58 24.23
CA ALA A 114 -1.44 -16.68 23.15
C ALA A 114 -1.19 -15.21 23.54
N CYS A 115 -1.59 -14.78 24.73
CA CYS A 115 -1.30 -13.43 25.24
C CYS A 115 0.20 -13.15 25.34
N ARG A 116 0.99 -14.11 25.83
CA ARG A 116 2.46 -14.00 25.86
C ARG A 116 3.04 -13.83 24.46
N HIS A 117 2.56 -14.62 23.49
CA HIS A 117 3.00 -14.52 22.11
C HIS A 117 2.63 -13.17 21.50
N THR A 118 1.39 -12.70 21.70
CA THR A 118 0.96 -11.35 21.28
C THR A 118 1.80 -10.27 21.95
N ALA A 119 2.13 -10.40 23.23
CA ALA A 119 3.00 -9.45 23.92
C ALA A 119 4.40 -9.40 23.28
N SER A 120 4.97 -10.56 22.93
CA SER A 120 6.27 -10.64 22.25
C SER A 120 6.25 -10.01 20.85
N GLU A 121 5.27 -10.38 20.02
CA GLU A 121 5.31 -10.10 18.58
C GLU A 121 4.54 -8.86 18.16
N ALA A 122 3.50 -8.49 18.90
CA ALA A 122 2.49 -7.54 18.44
C ALA A 122 2.20 -6.40 19.42
N PHE A 123 2.67 -6.46 20.68
CA PHE A 123 2.56 -5.32 21.58
C PHE A 123 3.30 -4.13 21.00
N ARG A 124 2.60 -3.02 20.84
CA ARG A 124 3.15 -1.74 20.40
C ARG A 124 2.48 -0.63 21.20
N LEU A 125 3.26 0.40 21.53
CA LEU A 125 2.69 1.65 21.98
C LEU A 125 2.22 2.46 20.77
N ASP A 126 1.44 3.51 20.99
CA ASP A 126 1.23 4.48 19.94
C ASP A 126 2.56 5.20 19.69
N ARG A 127 3.18 4.91 18.55
CA ARG A 127 4.52 5.43 18.18
C ARG A 127 4.48 6.89 17.71
N GLN A 128 3.28 7.44 17.56
CA GLN A 128 3.06 8.85 17.26
C GLN A 128 2.72 9.67 18.51
N ASP A 129 2.63 9.03 19.69
CA ASP A 129 2.34 9.75 20.93
C ASP A 129 3.41 10.83 21.21
N GLY A 130 2.99 11.94 21.81
CA GLY A 130 3.87 13.08 22.09
C GLY A 130 4.39 13.86 20.88
N GLN A 131 4.14 13.42 19.64
CA GLN A 131 4.48 14.19 18.44
C GLN A 131 3.64 15.46 18.35
N ALA A 132 4.18 16.52 17.73
CA ALA A 132 3.46 17.79 17.56
C ALA A 132 2.26 17.72 16.60
N GLN A 133 2.18 16.65 15.81
CA GLN A 133 1.10 16.37 14.87
C GLN A 133 0.98 14.86 14.68
N ARG A 134 -0.22 14.38 14.35
CA ARG A 134 -0.47 12.98 14.00
C ARG A 134 -0.45 12.79 12.49
N LEU A 135 0.31 11.82 12.01
CA LEU A 135 0.46 11.51 10.60
C LEU A 135 -0.51 10.40 10.17
N TYR A 136 -1.10 10.60 9.01
CA TYR A 136 -1.79 9.57 8.23
C TYR A 136 -1.24 9.58 6.80
N VAL A 137 -1.27 8.42 6.16
CA VAL A 137 -0.94 8.29 4.74
C VAL A 137 -2.18 7.91 3.96
N TRP A 138 -2.44 8.61 2.87
CA TRP A 138 -3.55 8.34 1.98
C TRP A 138 -3.04 7.93 0.60
N CYS A 139 -3.62 6.89 0.01
CA CYS A 139 -3.35 6.53 -1.39
C CYS A 139 -4.62 6.31 -2.22
N GLU A 140 -4.58 6.64 -3.51
CA GLU A 140 -5.78 6.47 -4.35
C GLU A 140 -6.10 4.99 -4.62
N THR A 141 -5.06 4.18 -4.88
CA THR A 141 -5.21 2.78 -5.27
C THR A 141 -5.00 1.83 -4.10
N GLY A 142 -6.01 1.01 -3.78
CA GLY A 142 -5.95 0.03 -2.69
C GLY A 142 -4.82 -0.99 -2.79
N GLY A 143 -4.41 -1.36 -4.01
CA GLY A 143 -3.27 -2.26 -4.24
C GLY A 143 -1.92 -1.72 -3.75
N MET A 144 -1.80 -0.40 -3.53
CA MET A 144 -0.58 0.21 -2.99
C MET A 144 -0.52 0.16 -1.46
N VAL A 145 -1.65 -0.03 -0.77
CA VAL A 145 -1.72 -0.01 0.71
C VAL A 145 -0.68 -0.92 1.35
N PRO A 146 -0.51 -2.20 0.95
CA PRO A 146 0.48 -3.07 1.59
C PRO A 146 1.92 -2.56 1.44
N GLN A 147 2.25 -1.92 0.31
CA GLN A 147 3.58 -1.38 0.09
C GLN A 147 3.85 -0.17 0.98
N LEU A 148 2.90 0.76 1.03
CA LEU A 148 3.01 1.97 1.84
C LEU A 148 2.99 1.61 3.33
N ALA A 149 2.16 0.66 3.74
CA ALA A 149 2.09 0.18 5.11
C ALA A 149 3.43 -0.39 5.59
N ARG A 150 4.23 -1.05 4.74
CA ARG A 150 5.59 -1.48 5.12
C ARG A 150 6.52 -0.32 5.48
N VAL A 151 6.32 0.85 4.87
CA VAL A 151 7.10 2.06 5.17
C VAL A 151 6.57 2.75 6.43
N CYS A 152 5.26 2.75 6.63
CA CYS A 152 4.55 3.45 7.70
C CYS A 152 4.48 2.69 9.03
N ASP A 153 4.36 1.36 8.99
CA ASP A 153 4.19 0.47 10.15
C ASP A 153 5.29 0.63 11.22
N PRO A 154 6.58 0.81 10.87
CA PRO A 154 7.61 1.12 11.85
C PRO A 154 7.27 2.36 12.70
N PHE A 155 6.62 3.37 12.11
CA PHE A 155 6.27 4.64 12.76
C PHE A 155 4.86 4.66 13.36
N GLY A 156 4.10 3.57 13.26
CA GLY A 156 2.71 3.52 13.74
C GLY A 156 1.77 4.44 12.95
N ILE A 157 2.05 4.66 11.66
CA ILE A 157 1.28 5.53 10.79
C ILE A 157 0.27 4.69 9.99
N ASP A 158 -1.00 5.07 10.05
CA ASP A 158 -2.06 4.39 9.31
C ASP A 158 -2.05 4.75 7.83
N VAL A 159 -2.36 3.76 6.98
CA VAL A 159 -2.47 3.92 5.53
C VAL A 159 -3.91 3.66 5.10
N VAL A 160 -4.52 4.69 4.53
CA VAL A 160 -5.90 4.67 4.01
C VAL A 160 -5.87 4.64 2.48
N SER A 161 -6.88 4.03 1.84
CA SER A 161 -7.02 4.12 0.38
C SER A 161 -8.41 4.45 -0.13
N SER A 162 -8.48 5.24 -1.21
CA SER A 162 -9.76 5.61 -1.84
C SER A 162 -10.49 4.39 -2.45
N GLY A 163 -9.76 3.41 -3.00
CA GLY A 163 -10.34 2.23 -3.66
C GLY A 163 -11.23 1.31 -2.80
N GLY A 164 -11.16 1.41 -1.47
CA GLY A 164 -12.10 0.75 -0.55
C GLY A 164 -13.05 1.71 0.18
N PHE A 165 -12.87 3.03 0.03
CA PHE A 165 -13.36 4.03 0.98
C PHE A 165 -13.76 5.39 0.37
N ASP A 166 -13.97 5.50 -0.95
CA ASP A 166 -14.45 6.73 -1.61
C ASP A 166 -15.94 7.04 -1.36
N SER A 167 -16.41 6.80 -0.13
CA SER A 167 -17.76 7.15 0.32
C SER A 167 -17.70 8.31 1.29
N VAL A 168 -18.70 9.20 1.22
CA VAL A 168 -18.86 10.32 2.15
C VAL A 168 -18.86 9.84 3.60
N SER A 169 -19.46 8.68 3.88
CA SER A 169 -19.48 8.07 5.22
C SER A 169 -18.08 7.83 5.78
N VAL A 170 -17.11 7.47 4.93
CA VAL A 170 -15.75 7.19 5.39
C VAL A 170 -14.99 8.47 5.62
N LYS A 171 -15.08 9.45 4.71
CA LYS A 171 -14.51 10.78 4.92
C LYS A 171 -15.02 11.40 6.22
N HIS A 172 -16.32 11.28 6.49
CA HIS A 172 -16.93 11.73 7.73
C HIS A 172 -16.40 10.98 8.97
N SER A 173 -16.28 9.63 8.92
CA SER A 173 -15.74 8.86 10.04
C SER A 173 -14.28 9.19 10.32
N LEU A 174 -13.45 9.32 9.29
CA LEU A 174 -12.05 9.73 9.43
C LEU A 174 -11.93 11.16 9.95
N ALA A 175 -12.76 12.08 9.46
CA ALA A 175 -12.77 13.44 9.99
C ALA A 175 -13.14 13.50 11.48
N ARG A 176 -14.06 12.62 11.93
CA ARG A 176 -14.38 12.46 13.35
C ARG A 176 -13.19 11.91 14.12
N GLU A 177 -12.56 10.84 13.63
CA GLU A 177 -11.35 10.28 14.24
C GLU A 177 -10.23 11.33 14.34
N PHE A 178 -10.01 12.11 13.29
CA PHE A 178 -9.01 13.18 13.28
C PHE A 178 -9.33 14.28 14.29
N SER A 179 -10.61 14.60 14.48
CA SER A 179 -11.04 15.59 15.49
C SER A 179 -10.93 15.10 16.93
N GLU A 180 -10.79 13.79 17.15
CA GLU A 180 -10.52 13.21 18.47
C GLU A 180 -9.03 13.27 18.83
N SER A 181 -8.16 13.63 17.89
CA SER A 181 -6.74 13.82 18.16
C SER A 181 -6.49 15.12 18.94
N ASP A 182 -5.68 15.03 20.00
CA ASP A 182 -5.26 16.18 20.81
C ASP A 182 -4.27 17.12 20.07
N VAL A 183 -3.74 16.67 18.93
CA VAL A 183 -2.79 17.41 18.08
C VAL A 183 -3.30 17.49 16.64
N PRO A 184 -2.87 18.49 15.85
CA PRO A 184 -3.27 18.58 14.45
C PRO A 184 -2.92 17.32 13.65
N VAL A 185 -3.79 16.94 12.72
CA VAL A 185 -3.56 15.81 11.81
C VAL A 185 -2.93 16.30 10.51
N ARG A 186 -1.94 15.56 10.01
CA ARG A 186 -1.33 15.76 8.70
C ARG A 186 -1.51 14.50 7.85
N VAL A 187 -2.15 14.65 6.70
CA VAL A 187 -2.38 13.58 5.73
C VAL A 187 -1.38 13.70 4.58
N LEU A 188 -0.48 12.73 4.46
CA LEU A 188 0.46 12.60 3.35
C LEU A 188 -0.20 11.81 2.22
N HIS A 189 -0.44 12.46 1.08
CA HIS A 189 -1.21 11.91 -0.03
C HIS A 189 -0.32 11.41 -1.19
N LEU A 190 -0.58 10.17 -1.61
CA LEU A 190 0.04 9.51 -2.77
C LEU A 190 -1.03 9.14 -3.80
N GLY A 191 -1.00 9.79 -4.95
CA GLY A 191 -1.99 9.55 -6.00
C GLY A 191 -1.47 9.81 -7.41
N ASP A 192 -2.27 9.43 -8.39
CA ASP A 192 -1.91 9.56 -9.79
C ASP A 192 -1.83 11.05 -10.16
N HIS A 193 -0.77 11.43 -10.87
CA HIS A 193 -0.68 12.75 -11.46
C HIS A 193 -1.47 12.76 -12.76
N ASP A 194 -2.80 12.88 -12.66
CA ASP A 194 -3.70 13.01 -13.80
C ASP A 194 -4.94 13.87 -13.43
N PRO A 195 -5.80 14.24 -14.40
CA PRO A 195 -6.94 15.11 -14.11
C PRO A 195 -7.90 14.53 -13.06
N SER A 196 -8.04 13.20 -13.01
CA SER A 196 -8.87 12.51 -12.01
C SER A 196 -8.22 12.53 -10.63
N GLY A 197 -6.96 12.12 -10.50
CA GLY A 197 -6.25 12.03 -9.23
C GLY A 197 -6.09 13.40 -8.56
N VAL A 198 -5.79 14.45 -9.32
CA VAL A 198 -5.74 15.83 -8.78
C VAL A 198 -7.12 16.27 -8.29
N HIS A 199 -8.19 16.00 -9.05
CA HIS A 199 -9.54 16.37 -8.65
C HIS A 199 -10.02 15.54 -7.44
N LEU A 200 -9.71 14.25 -7.38
CA LEU A 200 -10.03 13.38 -6.25
C LEU A 200 -9.33 13.85 -4.98
N TYR A 201 -8.05 14.19 -5.08
CA TYR A 201 -7.30 14.79 -3.97
C TYR A 201 -7.94 16.07 -3.45
N LEU A 202 -8.32 17.01 -4.34
CA LEU A 202 -8.97 18.26 -3.93
C LEU A 202 -10.33 18.01 -3.26
N ALA A 203 -11.17 17.16 -3.86
CA ALA A 203 -12.47 16.81 -3.29
C ALA A 203 -12.34 16.06 -1.94
N LEU A 204 -11.30 15.24 -1.77
CA LEU A 204 -10.99 14.59 -0.51
C LEU A 204 -10.60 15.62 0.56
N GLN A 205 -9.66 16.51 0.22
CA GLN A 205 -9.16 17.55 1.10
C GLN A 205 -10.31 18.46 1.54
N GLU A 206 -11.11 18.98 0.60
CA GLU A 206 -12.23 19.89 0.89
C GLU A 206 -13.26 19.25 1.83
N ASP A 207 -13.70 18.01 1.55
CA ASP A 207 -14.70 17.31 2.37
C ASP A 207 -14.19 17.05 3.79
N ILE A 208 -12.99 16.48 3.93
CA ILE A 208 -12.45 16.12 5.25
C ILE A 208 -12.15 17.37 6.06
N THR A 209 -11.57 18.41 5.45
CA THR A 209 -11.35 19.69 6.14
C THR A 209 -12.66 20.29 6.63
N ALA A 210 -13.72 20.32 5.80
CA ALA A 210 -15.01 20.86 6.21
C ALA A 210 -15.66 20.04 7.36
N PHE A 211 -15.54 18.72 7.34
CA PHE A 211 -16.01 17.88 8.44
C PHE A 211 -15.19 18.09 9.72
N CYS A 212 -13.86 18.15 9.63
CA CYS A 212 -12.99 18.43 10.78
C CYS A 212 -13.30 19.79 11.39
N GLU A 213 -13.48 20.84 10.59
CA GLU A 213 -13.90 22.17 11.07
C GLU A 213 -15.21 22.11 11.86
N THR A 214 -16.17 21.30 11.40
CA THR A 214 -17.46 21.10 12.09
C THR A 214 -17.29 20.37 13.43
N PHE A 215 -16.34 19.43 13.51
CA PHE A 215 -16.05 18.68 14.74
C PHE A 215 -15.06 19.38 15.66
N GLY A 216 -14.43 20.48 15.24
CA GLY A 216 -13.41 21.20 15.99
C GLY A 216 -12.00 20.60 15.89
N GLY A 217 -11.74 19.77 14.88
CA GLY A 217 -10.42 19.21 14.59
C GLY A 217 -9.62 20.05 13.60
N GLU A 218 -8.30 19.92 13.63
CA GLU A 218 -7.38 20.55 12.68
C GLU A 218 -6.75 19.48 11.79
N VAL A 219 -6.87 19.64 10.47
CA VAL A 219 -6.30 18.71 9.49
C VAL A 219 -5.64 19.47 8.34
N THR A 220 -4.47 18.99 7.93
CA THR A 220 -3.71 19.51 6.80
C THR A 220 -3.34 18.39 5.84
N PHE A 221 -3.25 18.71 4.55
CA PHE A 221 -2.93 17.74 3.50
C PHE A 221 -1.66 18.13 2.78
N GLU A 222 -0.86 17.13 2.45
CA GLU A 222 0.38 17.29 1.70
C GLU A 222 0.48 16.22 0.61
N ARG A 223 0.51 16.63 -0.65
CA ARG A 223 0.72 15.70 -1.75
C ARG A 223 2.22 15.37 -1.85
N VAL A 224 2.58 14.13 -1.54
CA VAL A 224 3.98 13.68 -1.53
C VAL A 224 4.36 12.93 -2.81
N ALA A 225 3.41 12.31 -3.50
CA ALA A 225 3.62 11.68 -4.80
C ALA A 225 2.29 11.49 -5.57
N VAL A 226 2.29 11.27 -6.88
CA VAL A 226 3.36 11.63 -7.81
C VAL A 226 3.32 13.15 -8.03
N LEU A 227 4.47 13.80 -7.91
CA LEU A 227 4.64 15.22 -8.22
C LEU A 227 5.17 15.39 -9.65
N PRO A 228 4.88 16.51 -10.34
CA PRO A 228 5.45 16.79 -11.66
C PRO A 228 6.98 16.67 -11.69
N SER A 229 7.67 17.10 -10.62
CA SER A 229 9.13 16.99 -10.48
C SER A 229 9.65 15.55 -10.45
N HIS A 230 8.83 14.58 -10.05
CA HIS A 230 9.21 13.16 -10.04
C HIS A 230 9.33 12.58 -11.44
N VAL A 231 8.59 13.14 -12.41
CA VAL A 231 8.60 12.66 -13.79
C VAL A 231 9.99 12.78 -14.39
N ASP A 232 10.56 13.98 -14.31
CA ASP A 232 11.90 14.26 -14.83
C ASP A 232 12.98 13.58 -13.99
N MET A 233 12.82 13.56 -12.67
CA MET A 233 13.82 13.03 -11.74
C MET A 233 14.01 11.52 -11.88
N PHE A 234 12.94 10.77 -12.11
CA PHE A 234 12.97 9.31 -12.17
C PHE A 234 12.76 8.75 -13.58
N GLY A 235 12.68 9.62 -14.60
CA GLY A 235 12.46 9.23 -15.99
C GLY A 235 11.18 8.43 -16.18
N LEU A 236 10.08 8.88 -15.57
CA LEU A 236 8.81 8.15 -15.60
C LEU A 236 8.13 8.27 -16.96
N ASP A 237 7.63 7.15 -17.48
CA ASP A 237 6.87 7.14 -18.73
C ASP A 237 5.51 7.83 -18.57
N THR A 238 5.34 8.94 -19.26
CA THR A 238 4.12 9.75 -19.25
C THR A 238 3.12 9.36 -20.34
N ALA A 239 1.93 9.96 -20.30
CA ALA A 239 0.95 9.89 -21.38
C ALA A 239 0.14 11.20 -21.47
N PRO A 240 -0.39 11.60 -22.64
CA PRO A 240 -1.30 12.72 -22.70
C PRO A 240 -2.62 12.41 -21.97
N PRO A 241 -3.30 13.40 -21.37
CA PRO A 241 -4.61 13.20 -20.75
C PRO A 241 -5.63 12.72 -21.79
N LYS A 242 -6.61 11.94 -21.34
CA LYS A 242 -7.72 11.45 -22.17
C LYS A 242 -8.40 12.61 -22.89
N SER A 243 -8.66 12.44 -24.19
CA SER A 243 -9.50 13.35 -24.96
C SER A 243 -10.94 13.46 -24.46
N THR A 244 -11.40 12.47 -23.67
CA THR A 244 -12.72 12.44 -23.05
C THR A 244 -12.75 13.07 -21.66
N ASP A 245 -11.60 13.30 -21.03
CA ASP A 245 -11.54 14.02 -19.76
C ASP A 245 -11.57 15.52 -20.06
N ARG A 246 -12.60 16.20 -19.56
CA ARG A 246 -12.84 17.64 -19.80
C ARG A 246 -12.34 18.51 -18.65
N ARG A 247 -11.78 17.92 -17.59
CA ARG A 247 -11.24 18.67 -16.45
C ARG A 247 -10.03 19.47 -16.88
N ARG A 248 -9.88 20.66 -16.31
CA ARG A 248 -8.72 21.53 -16.58
C ARG A 248 -7.48 20.88 -15.97
N PHE A 249 -6.57 20.44 -16.82
CA PHE A 249 -5.29 19.85 -16.44
C PHE A 249 -4.25 20.24 -17.48
N GLU A 250 -3.07 20.62 -17.02
CA GLU A 250 -1.94 21.01 -17.85
C GLU A 250 -0.80 20.04 -17.55
N GLY A 251 -0.22 19.45 -18.60
CA GLY A 251 0.87 18.49 -18.48
C GLY A 251 0.50 17.08 -18.92
N GLU A 252 1.39 16.14 -18.63
CA GLU A 252 1.22 14.73 -18.94
C GLU A 252 0.81 13.94 -17.69
N THR A 253 0.23 12.77 -17.90
CA THR A 253 -0.28 11.92 -16.84
C THR A 253 0.72 10.86 -16.42
N VAL A 254 0.82 10.63 -15.11
CA VAL A 254 1.69 9.61 -14.53
C VAL A 254 0.99 8.91 -13.39
N GLN A 255 1.06 7.58 -13.41
CA GLN A 255 0.44 6.72 -12.42
C GLN A 255 1.40 6.54 -11.23
N ALA A 256 0.88 6.51 -10.00
CA ALA A 256 1.70 6.33 -8.80
C ALA A 256 2.43 4.99 -8.79
N GLU A 257 1.82 3.94 -9.33
CA GLU A 257 2.45 2.62 -9.51
C GLU A 257 3.56 2.60 -10.57
N ALA A 258 3.75 3.69 -11.35
CA ALA A 258 4.87 3.82 -12.28
C ALA A 258 6.18 4.20 -11.57
N LEU A 259 6.11 4.75 -10.36
CA LEU A 259 7.30 4.94 -9.52
C LEU A 259 7.87 3.58 -9.13
N PRO A 260 9.20 3.38 -9.25
CA PRO A 260 9.85 2.18 -8.73
C PRO A 260 9.50 1.95 -7.24
N PRO A 261 9.24 0.71 -6.80
CA PRO A 261 8.79 0.46 -5.43
C PRO A 261 9.71 0.96 -4.31
N ASP A 262 11.02 0.90 -4.54
CA ASP A 262 12.09 1.44 -3.70
C ASP A 262 12.07 2.97 -3.68
N THR A 263 11.99 3.61 -4.86
CA THR A 263 11.86 5.07 -4.98
C THR A 263 10.62 5.59 -4.26
N LEU A 264 9.47 4.93 -4.41
CA LEU A 264 8.24 5.32 -3.70
C LEU A 264 8.41 5.21 -2.18
N ALA A 265 9.08 4.16 -1.70
CA ALA A 265 9.38 3.98 -0.30
C ALA A 265 10.35 5.03 0.24
N GLU A 266 11.34 5.45 -0.55
CA GLU A 266 12.26 6.54 -0.21
C GLU A 266 11.54 7.89 -0.10
N ILE A 267 10.71 8.24 -1.10
CA ILE A 267 9.92 9.48 -1.10
C ILE A 267 9.03 9.54 0.16
N LEU A 268 8.25 8.48 0.41
CA LEU A 268 7.36 8.43 1.56
C LEU A 268 8.14 8.44 2.88
N GLY A 269 9.22 7.66 2.97
CA GLY A 269 10.06 7.61 4.17
C GLY A 269 10.73 8.95 4.48
N GLN A 270 11.11 9.73 3.47
CA GLN A 270 11.63 11.09 3.65
C GLN A 270 10.54 12.04 4.14
N ALA A 271 9.35 12.00 3.56
CA ALA A 271 8.22 12.84 3.98
C ALA A 271 7.78 12.54 5.42
N VAL A 272 7.73 11.26 5.81
CA VAL A 272 7.45 10.88 7.22
C VAL A 272 8.52 11.46 8.14
N LYS A 273 9.81 11.26 7.81
CA LYS A 273 10.92 11.74 8.63
C LYS A 273 10.99 13.27 8.74
N SER A 274 10.54 14.03 7.74
CA SER A 274 10.50 15.49 7.84
C SER A 274 9.43 16.02 8.80
N HIS A 275 8.50 15.17 9.22
CA HIS A 275 7.44 15.53 10.16
C HIS A 275 7.53 14.83 11.52
N LEU A 276 8.46 13.88 11.66
CA LEU A 276 8.67 13.10 12.87
C LEU A 276 9.79 13.71 13.71
N ASP A 277 9.52 13.99 14.99
CA ASP A 277 10.57 14.20 15.97
C ASP A 277 11.17 12.84 16.35
N VAL A 278 12.39 12.60 15.86
CA VAL A 278 13.13 11.34 16.06
C VAL A 278 13.42 11.10 17.54
N SER A 279 13.62 12.14 18.35
CA SER A 279 13.94 11.98 19.77
C SER A 279 12.74 11.46 20.56
N ILE A 280 11.54 11.96 20.26
CA ILE A 280 10.28 11.50 20.86
C ILE A 280 9.99 10.06 20.42
N TYR A 281 10.16 9.77 19.13
CA TYR A 281 10.00 8.43 18.60
C TYR A 281 10.95 7.42 19.27
N ASP A 282 12.24 7.75 19.39
CA ASP A 282 13.24 6.88 20.00
C ASP A 282 12.93 6.62 21.49
N GLN A 283 12.38 7.62 22.19
CA GLN A 283 11.92 7.46 23.58
C GLN A 283 10.77 6.44 23.67
N ILE A 284 9.76 6.54 22.79
CA ILE A 284 8.65 5.58 22.75
C ILE A 284 9.14 4.18 22.42
N MET A 285 10.08 4.04 21.48
CA MET A 285 10.64 2.73 21.12
C MET A 285 11.38 2.09 22.30
N ALA A 286 12.12 2.87 23.08
CA ALA A 286 12.79 2.39 24.30
C ALA A 286 11.79 2.00 25.40
N GLU A 287 10.73 2.80 25.57
CA GLU A 287 9.66 2.50 26.52
C GLU A 287 8.87 1.24 26.12
N GLU A 288 8.49 1.12 24.85
CA GLU A 288 7.79 -0.03 24.28
C GLU A 288 8.60 -1.31 24.51
N ALA A 289 9.91 -1.29 24.28
CA ALA A 289 10.80 -2.42 24.56
C ALA A 289 10.81 -2.81 26.04
N THR A 290 10.85 -1.83 26.94
CA THR A 290 10.82 -2.04 28.39
C THR A 290 9.49 -2.64 28.84
N GLN A 291 8.37 -2.07 28.38
CA GLN A 291 7.03 -2.54 28.71
C GLN A 291 6.77 -3.95 28.14
N ARG A 292 7.26 -4.24 26.93
CA ARG A 292 7.19 -5.57 26.31
C ARG A 292 7.87 -6.63 27.17
N MET A 293 9.11 -6.39 27.61
CA MET A 293 9.83 -7.33 28.48
C MET A 293 9.05 -7.61 29.76
N ARG A 294 8.52 -6.55 30.40
CA ARG A 294 7.71 -6.67 31.61
C ARG A 294 6.43 -7.47 31.38
N LEU A 295 5.74 -7.28 30.26
CA LEU A 295 4.55 -8.06 29.91
C LEU A 295 4.87 -9.54 29.71
N ILE A 296 5.97 -9.85 29.04
CA ILE A 296 6.43 -11.23 28.85
C ILE A 296 6.70 -11.89 30.21
N GLU A 297 7.40 -11.22 31.12
CA GLU A 297 7.66 -11.72 32.48
C GLU A 297 6.38 -11.99 33.27
N ILE A 298 5.39 -11.09 33.16
CA ILE A 298 4.07 -11.28 33.79
C ILE A 298 3.42 -12.55 33.27
N PHE A 299 3.36 -12.73 31.94
CA PHE A 299 2.73 -13.91 31.35
C PHE A 299 3.49 -15.20 31.63
N ASP A 300 4.83 -15.16 31.70
CA ASP A 300 5.65 -16.31 32.09
C ASP A 300 5.36 -16.74 33.54
N SER A 301 5.19 -15.78 34.45
CA SER A 301 4.81 -16.06 35.83
C SER A 301 3.42 -16.68 35.95
N LEU A 302 2.46 -16.27 35.10
CA LEU A 302 1.10 -16.81 35.08
C LEU A 302 1.07 -18.21 34.47
N GLY A 303 1.85 -18.46 33.41
CA GLY A 303 1.95 -19.76 32.75
C GLY A 303 2.59 -20.84 33.63
N SER A 304 3.47 -20.46 34.58
CA SER A 304 4.05 -21.40 35.55
C SER A 304 3.07 -21.88 36.63
N LYS A 305 1.94 -21.18 36.80
CA LYS A 305 0.92 -21.42 37.85
C LYS A 305 -0.37 -22.07 37.32
N ALA A 306 -0.53 -22.17 36.00
CA ALA A 306 -1.72 -22.67 35.30
C ALA A 306 -1.48 -24.08 34.75
#